data_AF-A0A4R7P3L8-F1
#
_entry.id   AF-A0A4R7P3L8-F1
#
_cell.length_a   1.000
_cell.length_b   1.000
_cell.length_c   1.000
_cell.angle_alpha   90.00
_cell.angle_beta   90.00
_cell.angle_gamma   90.00
#
_symmetry.space_group_name_H-M   'P 1'
#
loop_
_entity.id
_entity.type
_entity.pdbx_description
1 polymer ?
#
loop_
_entity_poly.entity_id
_entity_poly.type
_entity_poly.pdbx_seq_one_letter_code
_entity_poly.pdbx_strand_id
1 'polypeptide(L)'
;MSGWIKTLDARLIAVSRRFAPEWIASRIEKENVRRFLLFLVVGGINTLFGYAVFCALLYAGQHYAIAGLVSTILGVAFNFVTTGGIVFENRDPRLLFRFSSGYVLLYGIGVGEMRIAELLGFNLYVASAALLLPNAIFSYLFNRRYVFPEPRRG
;
A
#
# COMPACT_ATOMS: atom_id res chain seq x y z
N MET A 1 16.86 32.62 16.56
CA MET A 1 16.93 32.86 15.08
C MET A 1 16.12 31.81 14.30
N SER A 2 14.84 31.55 14.63
CA SER A 2 14.30 30.19 14.43
C SER A 2 12.79 30.07 14.18
N GLY A 3 12.19 30.94 13.37
CA GLY A 3 10.76 30.82 13.00
C GLY A 3 10.45 31.17 11.55
N TRP A 4 10.99 32.30 11.08
CA TRP A 4 10.61 32.91 9.80
C TRP A 4 11.24 32.25 8.56
N ILE A 5 12.40 31.62 8.69
CA ILE A 5 13.09 30.95 7.56
C ILE A 5 12.32 29.68 7.13
N LYS A 6 11.82 28.90 8.10
CA LYS A 6 11.07 27.66 7.83
C LYS A 6 9.70 27.90 7.18
N THR A 7 9.05 29.03 7.49
CA THR A 7 7.75 29.38 6.90
C THR A 7 7.89 30.00 5.51
N LEU A 8 9.00 30.68 5.22
CA LEU A 8 9.30 31.19 3.88
C LEU A 8 9.54 30.04 2.88
N ASP A 9 10.30 29.01 3.27
CA ASP A 9 10.55 27.83 2.44
C ASP A 9 9.26 27.08 2.09
N ALA A 10 8.36 26.87 3.05
CA ALA A 10 7.09 26.18 2.79
C ALA A 10 6.21 26.93 1.77
N ARG A 11 6.21 28.27 1.83
CA ARG A 11 5.50 29.12 0.86
C ARG A 11 6.20 29.16 -0.49
N LEU A 12 7.53 29.23 -0.52
CA LEU A 12 8.31 29.20 -1.77
C LEU A 12 8.23 27.84 -2.47
N ILE A 13 8.15 26.73 -1.74
CA ILE A 13 7.90 25.38 -2.27
C ILE A 13 6.46 25.26 -2.81
N ALA A 14 5.48 25.82 -2.11
CA ALA A 14 4.10 25.85 -2.57
C ALA A 14 3.93 26.71 -3.84
N VAL A 15 4.63 27.85 -3.92
CA VAL A 15 4.68 28.71 -5.11
C VAL A 15 5.46 28.05 -6.23
N SER A 16 6.61 27.43 -5.98
CA SER A 16 7.42 26.77 -7.01
C SER A 16 6.74 25.53 -7.60
N ARG A 17 5.91 24.81 -6.83
CA ARG A 17 5.03 23.75 -7.38
C ARG A 17 4.01 24.30 -8.37
N ARG A 18 3.54 25.52 -8.18
CA ARG A 18 2.58 26.20 -9.06
C ARG A 18 3.22 26.69 -10.37
N PHE A 19 4.53 26.89 -10.35
CA PHE A 19 5.35 27.30 -11.50
C PHE A 19 6.37 26.23 -11.91
N ALA A 20 6.13 24.96 -11.53
CA ALA A 20 7.02 23.87 -11.90
C ALA A 20 7.02 23.75 -13.43
N PRO A 21 8.19 23.85 -14.08
CA PRO A 21 8.28 23.64 -15.52
C PRO A 21 7.63 22.32 -15.93
N GLU A 22 6.99 22.27 -17.09
CA GLU A 22 6.27 21.07 -17.58
C GLU A 22 7.15 19.80 -17.59
N TRP A 23 8.46 19.95 -17.82
CA TRP A 23 9.41 18.85 -17.76
C TRP A 23 9.59 18.27 -16.34
N ILE A 24 9.43 19.08 -15.28
CA ILE A 24 9.43 18.60 -13.88
C ILE A 24 8.12 17.87 -13.57
N ALA A 25 6.98 18.46 -13.94
CA ALA A 25 5.67 17.87 -13.71
C ALA A 25 5.54 16.50 -14.38
N SER A 26 5.94 16.39 -15.65
CA SER A 26 5.94 15.13 -16.40
C SER A 26 6.90 14.08 -15.81
N ARG A 27 8.05 14.47 -15.25
CA ARG A 27 8.97 13.54 -14.58
C ARG A 27 8.38 12.98 -13.29
N ILE A 28 7.72 13.82 -12.49
CA ILE A 28 7.04 13.41 -11.26
C ILE A 28 5.90 12.44 -11.58
N GLU A 29 5.10 12.74 -12.60
CA GLU A 29 4.01 11.87 -13.04
C GLU A 29 4.52 10.50 -13.49
N LYS A 30 5.55 10.46 -14.34
CA LYS A 30 6.18 9.20 -14.77
C LYS A 30 6.69 8.37 -13.59
N GLU A 31 7.31 9.00 -12.60
CA GLU A 31 7.80 8.31 -11.41
C GLU A 31 6.64 7.77 -10.54
N ASN A 32 5.56 8.53 -10.37
CA ASN A 32 4.37 8.06 -9.65
C ASN A 32 3.72 6.86 -10.35
N VAL A 33 3.57 6.93 -11.68
CA VAL A 33 3.02 5.82 -12.48
C VAL A 33 3.92 4.59 -12.36
N ARG A 34 5.23 4.76 -12.50
CA ARG A 34 6.21 3.67 -12.33
C ARG A 34 6.07 3.00 -10.96
N ARG A 35 6.01 3.79 -9.87
CA ARG A 35 5.85 3.26 -8.51
C ARG A 35 4.52 2.53 -8.33
N PHE A 36 3.43 3.05 -8.89
CA PHE A 36 2.14 2.38 -8.84
C PHE A 36 2.14 1.05 -9.61
N LEU A 37 2.76 1.00 -10.80
CA LEU A 37 2.92 -0.26 -11.54
C LEU A 37 3.78 -1.26 -10.77
N LEU A 38 4.89 -0.81 -10.18
CA LEU A 38 5.71 -1.65 -9.30
C LEU A 38 4.91 -2.16 -8.10
N PHE A 39 4.05 -1.32 -7.51
CA PHE A 39 3.16 -1.74 -6.42
C PHE A 39 2.21 -2.87 -6.85
N LEU A 40 1.62 -2.80 -8.04
CA LEU A 40 0.76 -3.87 -8.56
C LEU A 40 1.54 -5.17 -8.81
N VAL A 41 2.71 -5.09 -9.43
CA VAL A 41 3.56 -6.25 -9.71
C VAL A 41 4.05 -6.91 -8.41
N VAL A 42 4.59 -6.11 -7.49
CA VAL A 42 5.06 -6.58 -6.18
C VAL A 42 3.89 -7.12 -5.36
N GLY A 43 2.72 -6.49 -5.43
CA GLY A 43 1.48 -6.99 -4.84
C GLY A 43 1.11 -8.39 -5.33
N GLY A 44 1.17 -8.62 -6.65
CA GLY A 44 0.95 -9.94 -7.23
C GLY A 44 1.96 -10.99 -6.75
N ILE A 45 3.25 -10.63 -6.69
CA ILE A 45 4.30 -11.51 -6.16
C ILE A 45 4.03 -11.83 -4.69
N ASN A 46 3.60 -10.86 -3.88
CA ASN A 46 3.31 -11.05 -2.47
C ASN A 46 2.10 -11.96 -2.24
N THR A 47 1.05 -11.82 -3.05
CA THR A 47 -0.11 -12.72 -3.02
C THR A 47 0.30 -14.14 -3.39
N LEU A 48 1.11 -14.32 -4.44
CA LEU A 48 1.62 -15.62 -4.84
C LEU A 48 2.49 -16.25 -3.75
N PHE A 49 3.35 -15.47 -3.10
CA PHE A 49 4.18 -15.94 -1.99
C PHE A 49 3.32 -16.44 -0.82
N GLY A 50 2.37 -15.63 -0.35
CA GLY A 50 1.46 -16.04 0.73
C GLY A 50 0.69 -17.31 0.36
N TYR A 51 0.10 -17.34 -0.83
CA TYR A 51 -0.62 -18.52 -1.31
C TYR A 51 0.27 -19.77 -1.39
N ALA A 52 1.51 -19.63 -1.87
CA ALA A 52 2.47 -20.73 -1.92
C ALA A 52 2.83 -21.26 -0.53
N VAL A 53 3.04 -20.39 0.45
CA VAL A 53 3.27 -20.77 1.85
C VAL A 53 2.06 -21.51 2.41
N PHE A 54 0.84 -21.00 2.19
CA PHE A 54 -0.38 -21.66 2.61
C PHE A 54 -0.51 -23.07 2.02
N CYS A 55 -0.33 -23.21 0.70
CA CYS A 55 -0.38 -24.49 0.00
C CYS A 55 0.70 -25.46 0.49
N ALA A 56 1.93 -24.99 0.73
CA ALA A 56 3.02 -25.82 1.23
C ALA A 56 2.71 -26.38 2.63
N LEU A 57 2.11 -25.57 3.51
CA LEU A 57 1.71 -26.01 4.85
C LEU A 57 0.55 -27.01 4.79
N LEU A 58 -0.45 -26.78 3.94
CA LEU A 58 -1.53 -27.76 3.72
C LEU A 58 -0.98 -29.08 3.16
N TYR A 59 -0.07 -29.01 2.19
CA TYR A 59 0.58 -30.20 1.62
C TYR A 59 1.40 -30.97 2.67
N ALA A 60 2.01 -30.25 3.63
CA ALA A 60 2.68 -30.83 4.79
C ALA A 60 1.71 -31.37 5.87
N GLY A 61 0.41 -31.43 5.59
CA GLY A 61 -0.61 -31.99 6.48
C GLY A 61 -1.07 -31.05 7.60
N GLN A 62 -0.73 -29.77 7.55
CA GLN A 62 -1.16 -28.81 8.56
C GLN A 62 -2.66 -28.48 8.45
N HIS A 63 -3.29 -28.25 9.59
CA HIS A 63 -4.69 -27.80 9.63
C HIS A 63 -4.83 -26.41 8.99
N TYR A 64 -5.88 -26.19 8.19
CA TYR A 64 -6.08 -24.96 7.41
C TYR A 64 -6.04 -23.67 8.26
N ALA A 65 -6.50 -23.74 9.51
CA ALA A 65 -6.44 -22.61 10.43
C ALA A 65 -4.99 -22.20 10.78
N ILE A 66 -4.14 -23.19 11.05
CA ILE A 66 -2.71 -22.96 11.37
C ILE A 66 -1.99 -22.52 10.09
N ALA A 67 -2.24 -23.20 8.97
CA ALA A 67 -1.68 -22.83 7.68
C ALA A 67 -2.03 -21.39 7.30
N GLY A 68 -3.30 -21.00 7.48
CA GLY A 68 -3.77 -19.64 7.22
C GLY A 68 -3.11 -18.61 8.12
N LEU A 69 -2.97 -18.90 9.41
CA LEU A 69 -2.32 -18.00 10.36
C LEU A 69 -0.84 -17.77 10.01
N VAL A 70 -0.08 -18.85 9.83
CA VAL A 70 1.36 -18.79 9.52
C VAL A 70 1.59 -18.12 8.17
N SER A 71 0.80 -18.49 7.15
CA SER A 71 0.85 -17.85 5.83
C SER A 71 0.54 -16.36 5.90
N THR A 72 -0.41 -15.94 6.74
CA THR A 72 -0.75 -14.52 6.89
C THR A 72 0.42 -13.77 7.53
N ILE A 73 1.01 -14.30 8.60
CA ILE A 73 2.14 -13.67 9.28
C ILE A 73 3.34 -13.53 8.33
N LEU A 74 3.73 -14.63 7.67
CA LEU A 74 4.85 -14.63 6.72
C LEU A 74 4.56 -13.77 5.50
N GLY A 75 3.33 -13.81 4.98
CA GLY A 75 2.89 -13.00 3.85
C GLY A 75 2.93 -11.51 4.15
N VAL A 76 2.46 -11.08 5.33
CA VAL A 76 2.53 -9.67 5.76
C VAL A 76 3.97 -9.22 5.95
N ALA A 77 4.81 -10.05 6.58
CA ALA A 77 6.22 -9.74 6.77
C ALA A 77 6.96 -9.61 5.42
N PHE A 78 6.74 -10.56 4.50
CA PHE A 78 7.29 -10.52 3.16
C PHE A 78 6.79 -9.29 2.38
N ASN A 79 5.48 -9.02 2.44
CA ASN A 79 4.88 -7.85 1.79
C ASN A 79 5.46 -6.53 2.31
N PHE A 80 5.68 -6.41 3.63
CA PHE A 80 6.32 -5.24 4.20
C PHE A 80 7.73 -5.02 3.63
N VAL A 81 8.54 -6.07 3.57
CA VAL A 81 9.92 -6.00 3.08
C VAL A 81 9.95 -5.68 1.58
N THR A 82 9.14 -6.36 0.77
CA THR A 82 9.12 -6.16 -0.69
C THR A 82 8.49 -4.83 -1.07
N THR A 83 7.31 -4.51 -0.54
CA THR A 83 6.61 -3.25 -0.85
C THR A 83 7.40 -2.06 -0.31
N GLY A 84 7.82 -2.10 0.96
CA GLY A 84 8.63 -1.02 1.53
C GLY A 84 9.96 -0.84 0.80
N GLY A 85 10.69 -1.92 0.57
CA GLY A 85 12.03 -1.89 -0.01
C GLY A 85 12.09 -1.63 -1.52
N ILE A 86 11.17 -2.21 -2.31
CA ILE A 86 11.20 -2.16 -3.79
C ILE A 86 10.34 -1.01 -4.32
N VAL A 87 9.16 -0.78 -3.73
CA VAL A 87 8.20 0.23 -4.23
C VAL A 87 8.49 1.60 -3.64
N PHE A 88 8.76 1.65 -2.33
CA PHE A 88 8.92 2.91 -1.58
C PHE A 88 10.35 3.20 -1.14
N GLU A 89 11.31 2.30 -1.43
CA GLU A 89 12.74 2.45 -1.11
C GLU A 89 13.01 2.75 0.38
N ASN A 90 12.16 2.24 1.28
CA ASN A 90 12.25 2.46 2.73
C ASN A 90 12.18 1.13 3.49
N ARG A 91 13.22 0.87 4.30
CA ARG A 91 13.39 -0.38 5.04
C ARG A 91 13.37 -0.19 6.56
N ASP A 92 12.85 0.93 7.07
CA ASP A 92 12.76 1.17 8.51
C ASP A 92 11.80 0.15 9.17
N PRO A 93 12.29 -0.78 10.02
CA PRO A 93 11.45 -1.81 10.63
C PRO A 93 10.38 -1.25 11.56
N ARG A 94 10.53 -0.01 12.06
CA ARG A 94 9.53 0.66 12.90
C ARG A 94 8.21 0.89 12.16
N LEU A 95 8.25 0.91 10.83
CA LEU A 95 7.09 1.11 9.98
C LEU A 95 6.21 -0.15 9.89
N LEU A 96 6.69 -1.31 10.34
CA LEU A 96 5.92 -2.55 10.32
C LEU A 96 4.59 -2.42 11.06
N PHE A 97 4.57 -1.75 12.21
CA PHE A 97 3.33 -1.51 12.96
C PHE A 97 2.33 -0.64 12.19
N ARG A 98 2.82 0.39 11.47
CA ARG A 98 1.98 1.24 10.62
C ARG A 98 1.49 0.52 9.37
N PHE A 99 2.32 -0.38 8.84
CA PHE A 99 1.96 -1.21 7.70
C PHE A 99 0.85 -2.21 8.07
N SER A 100 0.99 -2.89 9.22
CA SER A 100 0.00 -3.82 9.74
C SER A 100 -1.33 -3.14 10.08
N SER A 101 -1.33 -1.88 10.55
CA SER A 101 -2.59 -1.15 10.75
C SER A 101 -3.30 -0.85 9.43
N GLY A 102 -2.55 -0.65 8.34
CA GLY A 102 -3.10 -0.56 6.98
C GLY A 102 -3.85 -1.82 6.57
N TYR A 103 -3.34 -3.01 6.92
CA TYR A 103 -4.03 -4.28 6.67
C TYR A 103 -5.36 -4.38 7.42
N VAL A 104 -5.36 -4.06 8.71
CA VAL A 104 -6.59 -4.07 9.52
C VAL A 104 -7.61 -3.08 8.99
N LEU A 105 -7.17 -1.87 8.63
CA LEU A 105 -8.03 -0.84 8.06
C LEU A 105 -8.63 -1.28 6.72
N LEU A 106 -7.80 -1.80 5.81
CA LEU A 106 -8.24 -2.22 4.48
C LEU A 106 -9.20 -3.42 4.55
N TYR A 107 -8.97 -4.34 5.50
CA TYR A 107 -9.91 -5.42 5.79
C TYR A 107 -11.27 -4.88 6.25
N GLY A 108 -11.26 -3.93 7.21
CA GLY A 108 -12.49 -3.29 7.69
C GLY A 108 -13.26 -2.56 6.59
N ILE A 109 -12.54 -1.84 5.71
CA ILE A 109 -13.11 -1.20 4.52
C ILE A 109 -13.73 -2.25 3.61
N GLY A 110 -12.99 -3.31 3.25
CA GLY A 110 -13.50 -4.37 2.37
C GLY A 110 -14.75 -5.05 2.90
N VAL A 111 -14.81 -5.36 4.21
CA VAL A 111 -16.03 -5.91 4.83
C VAL A 111 -17.19 -4.92 4.77
N GLY A 112 -16.93 -3.63 5.06
CA GLY A 112 -17.94 -2.58 4.97
C GLY A 112 -18.48 -2.40 3.55
N GLU A 113 -17.60 -2.40 2.56
CA GLU A 113 -17.96 -2.34 1.14
C GLU A 113 -18.83 -3.53 0.72
N MET A 114 -18.47 -4.75 1.13
CA MET A 114 -19.27 -5.94 0.85
C MET A 114 -20.65 -5.85 1.49
N ARG A 115 -20.74 -5.35 2.73
CA ARG A 115 -22.03 -5.16 3.41
C ARG A 115 -22.90 -4.12 2.71
N ILE A 116 -22.32 -3.02 2.26
CA ILE A 116 -23.05 -2.00 1.48
C ILE A 116 -23.53 -2.59 0.15
N ALA A 117 -22.68 -3.34 -0.55
CA ALA A 117 -23.04 -3.98 -1.81
C ALA A 117 -24.20 -4.97 -1.63
N GLU A 118 -24.17 -5.78 -0.57
CA GLU A 118 -25.25 -6.70 -0.20
C GLU A 118 -26.56 -5.94 0.05
N LEU A 119 -26.53 -4.85 0.82
CA LEU A 119 -27.71 -4.03 1.14
C LEU A 119 -28.31 -3.37 -0.10
N LEU A 120 -27.49 -3.06 -1.11
CA LEU A 120 -27.92 -2.50 -2.40
C LEU A 120 -28.38 -3.59 -3.39
N GLY A 121 -28.31 -4.88 -3.01
CA GLY A 121 -28.71 -6.01 -3.85
C GLY A 121 -27.71 -6.36 -4.96
N PHE A 122 -26.46 -5.91 -4.87
CA PHE A 122 -25.43 -6.28 -5.83
C PHE A 122 -24.94 -7.71 -5.64
N ASN A 123 -24.55 -8.35 -6.74
CA ASN A 123 -23.83 -9.62 -6.69
C ASN A 123 -22.45 -9.42 -6.05
N LEU A 124 -22.14 -10.15 -4.97
CA LEU A 124 -20.90 -9.98 -4.20
C LEU A 124 -19.63 -10.33 -4.98
N TYR A 125 -19.68 -11.26 -5.93
CA TYR A 125 -18.54 -11.56 -6.81
C TYR A 125 -18.24 -10.39 -7.75
N VAL A 126 -19.28 -9.78 -8.32
CA VAL A 126 -19.12 -8.60 -9.18
C VAL A 126 -18.67 -7.39 -8.38
N ALA A 127 -19.25 -7.18 -7.19
CA ALA A 127 -18.88 -6.09 -6.30
C ALA A 127 -17.42 -6.18 -5.85
N SER A 128 -16.98 -7.36 -5.39
CA SER A 128 -15.59 -7.58 -5.00
C SER A 128 -14.61 -7.40 -6.15
N ALA A 129 -14.95 -7.87 -7.36
CA ALA A 129 -14.12 -7.64 -8.54
C ALA A 129 -14.02 -6.15 -8.92
N ALA A 130 -15.13 -5.42 -8.87
CA ALA A 130 -15.17 -3.99 -9.17
C ALA A 130 -14.36 -3.16 -8.15
N LEU A 131 -14.34 -3.59 -6.89
CA LEU A 131 -13.63 -2.92 -5.81
C LEU A 131 -12.14 -3.27 -5.74
N LEU A 132 -11.67 -4.25 -6.51
CA LEU A 132 -10.26 -4.68 -6.50
C LEU A 132 -9.29 -3.53 -6.86
N LEU A 133 -9.58 -2.79 -7.93
CA LEU A 133 -8.76 -1.64 -8.35
C LEU A 133 -8.89 -0.44 -7.38
N PRO A 134 -10.09 0.01 -6.97
CA PRO A 134 -10.25 1.01 -5.93
C PRO A 134 -9.47 0.70 -4.65
N ASN A 135 -9.54 -0.54 -4.16
CA ASN A 135 -8.82 -0.97 -2.96
C ASN A 135 -7.31 -0.99 -3.15
N ALA A 136 -6.82 -1.38 -4.34
CA ALA A 136 -5.40 -1.28 -4.66
C ALA A 136 -4.91 0.18 -4.67
N ILE A 137 -5.69 1.11 -5.24
CA ILE A 137 -5.37 2.54 -5.23
C ILE A 137 -5.37 3.08 -3.81
N PHE A 138 -6.40 2.78 -3.02
CA PHE A 138 -6.48 3.21 -1.62
C PHE A 138 -5.29 2.68 -0.81
N SER A 139 -4.97 1.39 -0.95
CA SER A 139 -3.83 0.76 -0.30
C SER A 139 -2.51 1.43 -0.70
N TYR A 140 -2.31 1.72 -1.99
CA TYR A 140 -1.12 2.44 -2.47
C TYR A 140 -1.01 3.83 -1.85
N LEU A 141 -2.11 4.60 -1.85
CA LEU A 141 -2.13 5.96 -1.29
C LEU A 141 -1.90 5.95 0.22
N PHE A 142 -2.49 4.98 0.93
CA PHE A 142 -2.29 4.80 2.36
C PHE A 142 -0.82 4.50 2.66
N ASN A 143 -0.23 3.53 1.96
CA ASN A 143 1.16 3.15 2.12
C ASN A 143 2.10 4.33 1.80
N ARG A 144 1.87 5.03 0.69
CA ARG A 144 2.67 6.19 0.29
C ARG A 144 2.64 7.32 1.30
N ARG A 145 1.47 7.62 1.87
CA ARG A 145 1.27 8.82 2.69
C ARG A 145 1.52 8.59 4.18
N TYR A 146 1.13 7.43 4.70
CA TYR A 146 1.12 7.16 6.15
C TYR A 146 2.20 6.19 6.59
N VAL A 147 2.50 5.18 5.77
CA VAL A 147 3.48 4.15 6.13
C VAL A 147 4.89 4.58 5.72
N PHE A 148 5.08 4.88 4.44
CA PHE A 148 6.38 5.21 3.84
C PHE A 148 6.40 6.65 3.32
N PRO A 149 6.32 7.66 4.20
CA PRO A 149 6.42 9.05 3.77
C PRO A 149 7.78 9.30 3.13
N GLU A 150 7.80 10.02 2.01
CA GLU A 150 9.04 10.48 1.39
C GLU A 150 9.87 11.24 2.44
N PRO A 151 11.19 11.00 2.53
CA PRO A 151 12.05 11.73 3.45
C PRO A 151 11.82 13.23 3.25
N ARG A 152 11.51 13.96 4.32
CA ARG A 152 11.58 15.41 4.30
C ARG A 152 13.03 15.75 3.94
N ARG A 153 13.27 16.15 2.69
CA ARG A 153 14.52 16.82 2.30
C ARG A 153 14.54 18.12 3.09
N GLY A 154 15.16 18.07 4.26
CA GLY A 154 15.45 19.21 5.11
C GLY A 154 16.81 19.79 4.78
#